data_AF-A0A927CH87-F1
#
_entry.id   AF-A0A927CH87-F1
#
_cell.length_a   1.000
_cell.length_b   1.000
_cell.length_c   1.000
_cell.angle_alpha   90.00
_cell.angle_beta   90.00
_cell.angle_gamma   90.00
#
_symmetry.space_group_name_H-M   'P 1'
#
loop_
_entity.id
_entity.type
_entity.pdbx_description
1 polymer ?
#
loop_
_entity_poly.entity_id
_entity_poly.type
_entity_poly.pdbx_seq_one_letter_code
_entity_poly.pdbx_strand_id
1 'polypeptide(L)'
;MFDPTVFENLKVAFENELYDLDNLDRAIDIANRTDRLDMAVMAREFALQFRLAGRTDVTAELRLRATLADLAAEILETEGASPGCSLQLRFHLQVSEPDAQCGLIEEALRRIWQPELTPKQTISRVYGQEPIVHTNRIELDFNRQINEEQMEDIPELARHMLQTLKELRTFAAWARMPE
;
A
#
# COMPACT_ATOMS: atom_id res chain seq x y z
N MET A 1 -27.99 -17.75 0.53
CA MET A 1 -27.00 -16.86 1.15
C MET A 1 -25.83 -16.92 0.19
N PHE A 2 -25.52 -15.80 -0.48
CA PHE A 2 -24.36 -15.76 -1.37
C PHE A 2 -23.13 -15.67 -0.48
N ASP A 3 -22.14 -16.52 -0.71
CA ASP A 3 -20.86 -16.43 -0.02
C ASP A 3 -20.20 -15.07 -0.36
N PRO A 4 -19.53 -14.41 0.59
CA PRO A 4 -18.81 -13.18 0.29
C PRO A 4 -17.74 -13.46 -0.77
N THR A 5 -17.54 -12.51 -1.67
CA THR A 5 -16.49 -12.63 -2.69
C THR A 5 -15.10 -12.64 -2.07
N VAL A 6 -14.09 -13.18 -2.76
CA VAL A 6 -12.65 -13.11 -2.41
C VAL A 6 -12.24 -11.68 -2.05
N PHE A 7 -12.74 -10.68 -2.79
CA PHE A 7 -12.49 -9.27 -2.49
C PHE A 7 -12.99 -8.85 -1.10
N GLU A 8 -14.18 -9.28 -0.70
CA GLU A 8 -14.75 -8.93 0.61
C GLU A 8 -14.01 -9.65 1.74
N ASN A 9 -13.67 -10.92 1.56
CA ASN A 9 -12.94 -11.68 2.56
C ASN A 9 -11.52 -11.14 2.78
N LEU A 10 -10.79 -10.84 1.70
CA LEU A 10 -9.48 -10.19 1.77
C LEU A 10 -9.55 -8.79 2.38
N LYS A 11 -10.55 -7.99 1.99
CA LYS A 11 -10.77 -6.67 2.58
C LYS A 11 -10.95 -6.76 4.10
N VAL A 12 -11.82 -7.65 4.57
CA VAL A 12 -12.07 -7.84 6.01
C VAL A 12 -10.80 -8.28 6.73
N ALA A 13 -10.01 -9.18 6.14
CA ALA A 13 -8.75 -9.60 6.74
C ALA A 13 -7.71 -8.48 6.86
N PHE A 14 -7.54 -7.66 5.81
CA PHE A 14 -6.68 -6.48 5.90
C PHE A 14 -7.20 -5.43 6.89
N GLU A 15 -8.52 -5.23 6.95
CA GLU A 15 -9.12 -4.33 7.95
C GLU A 15 -8.80 -4.81 9.36
N ASN A 16 -9.05 -6.09 9.68
CA ASN A 16 -8.80 -6.63 11.01
C ASN A 16 -7.33 -6.47 11.42
N GLU A 17 -6.38 -6.91 10.58
CA GLU A 17 -4.96 -6.82 10.90
C GLU A 17 -4.50 -5.37 11.12
N LEU A 18 -4.87 -4.44 10.24
CA LEU A 18 -4.43 -3.05 10.35
C LEU A 18 -5.13 -2.31 11.50
N TYR A 19 -6.39 -2.62 11.80
CA TYR A 19 -7.08 -2.03 12.95
C TYR A 19 -6.62 -2.61 14.29
N ASP A 20 -6.14 -3.85 14.35
CA ASP A 20 -5.49 -4.38 15.54
C ASP A 20 -4.17 -3.64 15.81
N LEU A 21 -3.36 -3.40 14.77
CA LEU A 21 -2.14 -2.60 14.88
C LEU A 21 -2.40 -1.15 15.34
N ASP A 22 -3.55 -0.58 14.99
CA ASP A 22 -3.97 0.79 15.35
C ASP A 22 -4.54 0.85 16.78
N ASN A 23 -5.50 -0.02 17.11
CA ASN A 23 -6.27 0.07 18.35
C ASN A 23 -5.65 -0.67 19.52
N LEU A 24 -5.13 -1.89 19.27
CA LEU A 24 -4.60 -2.78 20.30
C LEU A 24 -3.12 -2.52 20.52
N ASP A 25 -2.32 -2.60 19.45
CA ASP A 25 -0.86 -2.50 19.56
C ASP A 25 -0.35 -1.06 19.59
N ARG A 26 -1.17 -0.10 19.13
CA ARG A 26 -0.81 1.33 19.01
C ARG A 26 0.49 1.52 18.20
N ALA A 27 0.71 0.67 17.21
CA ALA A 27 1.89 0.68 16.35
C ALA A 27 1.74 1.67 15.18
N ILE A 28 0.51 1.86 14.72
CA ILE A 28 0.16 2.78 13.64
C ILE A 28 -0.99 3.69 14.04
N ASP A 29 -1.18 4.76 13.27
CA ASP A 29 -2.40 5.56 13.24
C ASP A 29 -3.05 5.40 11.85
N ILE A 30 -4.30 4.92 11.79
CA ILE A 30 -5.08 4.90 10.54
C ILE A 30 -5.39 6.34 10.12
N ALA A 31 -4.96 6.71 8.91
CA ALA A 31 -5.03 8.08 8.39
C ALA A 31 -6.17 8.29 7.38
N ASN A 32 -6.52 7.26 6.60
CA ASN A 32 -7.62 7.33 5.64
C ASN A 32 -8.14 5.93 5.30
N ARG A 33 -9.43 5.84 4.95
CA ARG A 33 -10.07 4.63 4.43
C ARG A 33 -10.88 4.97 3.18
N THR A 34 -10.67 4.21 2.12
CA THR A 34 -11.42 4.32 0.87
C THR A 34 -12.03 2.97 0.54
N ASP A 35 -13.34 2.95 0.29
CA ASP A 35 -14.06 1.82 -0.29
C ASP A 35 -14.82 2.36 -1.51
N ARG A 36 -14.41 1.96 -2.70
CA ARG A 36 -14.82 2.55 -3.97
C ARG A 36 -15.35 1.50 -4.92
N LEU A 37 -16.56 1.73 -5.42
CA LEU A 37 -17.11 1.07 -6.60
C LEU A 37 -17.04 2.05 -7.78
N ASP A 38 -16.30 1.66 -8.82
CA ASP A 38 -16.27 2.38 -10.08
C ASP A 38 -17.31 1.77 -11.04
N MET A 39 -18.43 2.46 -11.24
CA MET A 39 -19.52 1.99 -12.09
C MET A 39 -19.20 2.05 -13.59
N ALA A 40 -18.22 2.85 -14.02
CA ALA A 40 -17.89 2.97 -15.44
C ALA A 40 -17.18 1.70 -15.96
N VAL A 41 -16.38 1.06 -15.10
CA VAL A 41 -15.67 -0.19 -15.40
C VAL A 41 -16.10 -1.36 -14.53
N MET A 42 -17.12 -1.16 -13.69
CA MET A 42 -17.66 -2.12 -12.71
C MET A 42 -16.56 -2.80 -11.86
N ALA A 43 -15.61 -2.00 -11.38
CA ALA A 43 -14.48 -2.47 -10.58
C ALA A 43 -14.60 -2.00 -9.13
N ARG A 44 -14.00 -2.76 -8.21
CA ARG A 44 -13.94 -2.41 -6.79
C ARG A 44 -12.51 -2.12 -6.36
N GLU A 45 -12.37 -1.16 -5.47
CA GLU A 45 -11.11 -0.79 -4.87
C GLU A 45 -11.31 -0.50 -3.38
N PHE A 46 -10.49 -1.14 -2.56
CA PHE A 46 -10.37 -0.86 -1.14
C PHE A 46 -8.97 -0.32 -0.88
N ALA A 47 -8.85 0.72 -0.06
CA ALA A 47 -7.56 1.23 0.36
C ALA A 47 -7.57 1.71 1.81
N LEU A 48 -6.50 1.42 2.53
CA LEU A 48 -6.21 1.94 3.86
C LEU A 48 -4.89 2.69 3.84
N GLN A 49 -4.90 3.92 4.34
CA GLN A 49 -3.70 4.69 4.59
C GLN A 49 -3.41 4.74 6.07
N PHE A 50 -2.14 4.61 6.44
CA PHE A 50 -1.70 4.63 7.82
C PHE A 50 -0.28 5.12 7.96
N ARG A 51 0.09 5.48 9.19
CA ARG A 51 1.41 6.03 9.55
C ARG A 51 1.89 5.36 10.83
N LEU A 52 3.17 5.43 11.14
CA LEU A 52 3.63 5.04 12.48
C LEU A 52 2.94 5.92 13.53
N ALA A 53 2.59 5.33 14.67
CA ALA A 53 1.86 6.03 15.72
C ALA A 53 2.60 7.31 16.17
N GLY A 54 1.88 8.43 16.22
CA GLY A 54 2.42 9.74 16.58
C GLY A 54 3.43 10.31 15.57
N ARG A 55 3.37 9.88 14.30
CA ARG A 55 4.25 10.34 13.22
C ARG A 55 3.45 10.71 11.97
N THR A 56 3.99 11.66 11.20
CA THR A 56 3.35 12.26 10.02
C THR A 56 4.25 12.33 8.79
N ASP A 57 5.48 11.85 8.91
CA ASP A 57 6.55 11.99 7.92
C ASP A 57 6.49 10.97 6.78
N VAL A 58 6.00 9.77 7.05
CA VAL A 58 5.78 8.73 6.04
C VAL A 58 4.36 8.19 6.18
N THR A 59 3.66 8.08 5.05
CA THR A 59 2.35 7.43 4.96
C THR A 59 2.45 6.20 4.09
N ALA A 60 2.00 5.06 4.59
CA ALA A 60 1.80 3.85 3.81
C ALA A 60 0.34 3.79 3.33
N GLU A 61 0.11 3.18 2.18
CA GLU A 61 -1.21 2.86 1.63
C GLU A 61 -1.20 1.41 1.16
N LEU A 62 -2.15 0.61 1.65
CA LEU A 62 -2.48 -0.68 1.09
C LEU A 62 -3.66 -0.51 0.14
N ARG A 63 -3.59 -1.07 -1.06
CA ARG A 63 -4.66 -1.03 -2.06
C ARG A 63 -5.00 -2.42 -2.55
N LEU A 64 -6.26 -2.80 -2.42
CA LEU A 64 -6.84 -4.02 -2.95
C LEU A 64 -7.79 -3.66 -4.09
N ARG A 65 -7.66 -4.31 -5.25
CA ARG A 65 -8.51 -4.05 -6.41
C ARG A 65 -9.03 -5.35 -7.01
N ALA A 66 -10.33 -5.40 -7.31
CA ALA A 66 -10.96 -6.45 -8.11
C ALA A 66 -11.57 -5.83 -9.37
N THR A 67 -11.28 -6.41 -10.53
CA THR A 67 -11.87 -5.98 -11.80
C THR A 67 -13.25 -6.61 -12.00
N LEU A 68 -14.02 -6.12 -12.99
CA LEU A 68 -15.27 -6.78 -13.38
C LEU A 68 -15.04 -8.24 -13.76
N ALA A 69 -13.93 -8.55 -14.45
CA ALA A 69 -13.62 -9.92 -14.86
C ALA A 69 -13.42 -10.84 -13.66
N ASP A 70 -12.67 -10.39 -12.64
CA ASP A 70 -12.43 -11.16 -11.41
C ASP A 70 -13.75 -11.41 -10.67
N LEU A 71 -14.55 -10.35 -10.46
CA LEU A 71 -15.82 -10.42 -9.73
C LEU A 71 -16.84 -11.29 -10.47
N ALA A 72 -16.95 -11.15 -11.80
CA ALA A 72 -17.90 -11.92 -12.59
C ALA A 72 -17.50 -13.39 -12.67
N ALA A 73 -16.20 -13.69 -12.82
CA ALA A 73 -15.71 -15.06 -12.85
C ALA A 73 -16.06 -15.81 -11.55
N GLU A 74 -15.94 -15.12 -10.41
CA GLU A 74 -16.31 -15.65 -9.11
C GLU A 74 -17.84 -15.81 -8.95
N ILE A 75 -18.62 -14.74 -9.16
CA ILE A 75 -20.08 -14.75 -8.96
C ILE A 75 -20.78 -15.77 -9.87
N LEU A 76 -20.25 -15.97 -11.09
CA LEU A 76 -20.79 -16.91 -12.06
C LEU A 76 -20.16 -18.30 -11.96
N GLU A 77 -19.27 -18.53 -10.99
CA GLU A 77 -18.57 -19.80 -10.76
C GLU A 77 -17.95 -20.35 -12.05
N THR A 78 -17.23 -19.49 -12.78
CA THR A 78 -16.71 -19.82 -14.11
C THR A 78 -15.68 -20.94 -14.03
N GLU A 79 -15.96 -22.06 -14.70
CA GLU A 79 -15.06 -23.22 -14.69
C GLU A 79 -13.65 -22.87 -15.18
N GLY A 80 -12.63 -23.25 -14.39
CA GLY A 80 -11.22 -23.01 -14.71
C GLY A 80 -10.74 -21.58 -14.42
N ALA A 81 -11.60 -20.69 -13.93
CA ALA A 81 -11.16 -19.39 -13.44
C ALA A 81 -10.51 -19.52 -12.05
N SER A 82 -9.53 -18.65 -11.78
CA SER A 82 -8.94 -18.47 -10.45
C SER A 82 -9.11 -17.00 -10.07
N PRO A 83 -10.29 -16.62 -9.53
CA PRO A 83 -10.56 -15.23 -9.19
C PRO A 83 -9.62 -14.77 -8.06
N GLY A 84 -9.16 -13.53 -8.17
CA GLY A 84 -8.26 -12.94 -7.21
C GLY A 84 -8.29 -11.42 -7.27
N CYS A 85 -7.56 -10.81 -6.36
CA CYS A 85 -7.43 -9.37 -6.24
C CYS A 85 -6.00 -8.93 -6.55
N SER A 86 -5.87 -7.80 -7.24
CA SER A 86 -4.57 -7.13 -7.36
C SER A 86 -4.28 -6.37 -6.07
N LEU A 87 -3.12 -6.65 -5.46
CA LEU A 87 -2.59 -5.90 -4.32
C LEU A 87 -1.54 -4.90 -4.82
N GLN A 88 -1.55 -3.69 -4.27
CA GLN A 88 -0.49 -2.71 -4.47
C GLN A 88 -0.21 -2.02 -3.14
N LEU A 89 1.07 -1.82 -2.83
CA LEU A 89 1.48 -1.00 -1.69
C LEU A 89 2.03 0.32 -2.20
N ARG A 90 1.73 1.40 -1.47
CA ARG A 90 2.34 2.71 -1.73
C ARG A 90 2.91 3.31 -0.48
N PHE A 91 3.96 4.09 -0.67
CA PHE A 91 4.54 4.92 0.38
C PHE A 91 4.70 6.35 -0.10
N HIS A 92 4.40 7.28 0.78
CA HIS A 92 4.47 8.71 0.53
C HIS A 92 5.35 9.35 1.60
N LEU A 93 6.35 10.10 1.15
CA LEU A 93 7.25 10.87 2.01
C LEU A 93 7.74 12.11 1.28
N GLN A 94 8.19 13.10 2.05
CA GLN A 94 8.91 14.24 1.51
C GLN A 94 10.41 13.95 1.41
N VAL A 95 11.02 14.40 0.32
CA VAL A 95 12.46 14.28 0.05
C VAL A 95 13.01 15.66 -0.32
N SER A 96 14.25 15.94 0.08
CA SER A 96 14.96 17.18 -0.24
C SER A 96 15.93 16.99 -1.42
N GLU A 97 16.52 15.81 -1.53
CA GLU A 97 17.51 15.47 -2.56
C GLU A 97 17.06 14.22 -3.33
N PRO A 98 16.06 14.34 -4.22
CA PRO A 98 15.48 13.18 -4.90
C PRO A 98 16.50 12.34 -5.66
N ASP A 99 17.49 12.97 -6.32
CA ASP A 99 18.50 12.25 -7.11
C ASP A 99 19.40 11.34 -6.26
N ALA A 100 19.67 11.72 -5.01
CA ALA A 100 20.45 10.91 -4.07
C ALA A 100 19.56 9.94 -3.28
N GLN A 101 18.43 10.42 -2.76
CA GLN A 101 17.58 9.66 -1.85
C GLN A 101 16.81 8.54 -2.56
N CYS A 102 16.39 8.71 -3.82
CA CYS A 102 15.61 7.69 -4.50
C CYS A 102 16.40 6.38 -4.70
N GLY A 103 17.70 6.46 -5.02
CA GLY A 103 18.54 5.26 -5.14
C GLY A 103 18.62 4.48 -3.83
N LEU A 104 18.87 5.17 -2.72
CA LEU A 104 18.95 4.56 -1.39
C LEU A 104 17.61 3.99 -0.93
N ILE A 105 16.50 4.67 -1.24
CA ILE A 105 15.15 4.18 -0.98
C ILE A 105 14.91 2.88 -1.76
N GLU A 106 15.30 2.82 -3.03
CA GLU A 106 15.13 1.60 -3.83
C GLU A 106 15.92 0.43 -3.25
N GLU A 107 17.19 0.64 -2.87
CA GLU A 107 18.03 -0.38 -2.22
C GLU A 107 17.39 -0.89 -0.93
N ALA A 108 16.87 0.02 -0.09
CA ALA A 108 16.18 -0.33 1.14
C ALA A 108 14.95 -1.20 0.87
N LEU A 109 14.13 -0.84 -0.12
CA LEU A 109 12.94 -1.62 -0.51
C LEU A 109 13.32 -2.98 -1.08
N ARG A 110 14.38 -3.08 -1.90
CA ARG A 110 14.87 -4.35 -2.44
C ARG A 110 15.33 -5.30 -1.34
N ARG A 111 15.97 -4.78 -0.29
CA ARG A 111 16.40 -5.58 0.87
C ARG A 111 15.21 -6.10 1.69
N ILE A 112 14.18 -5.28 1.89
CA ILE A 112 13.01 -5.66 2.71
C ILE A 112 12.10 -6.62 1.95
N TRP A 113 11.73 -6.27 0.72
CA TRP A 113 10.68 -6.96 -0.03
C TRP A 113 11.19 -8.01 -1.01
N GLN A 114 12.47 -7.94 -1.41
CA GLN A 114 13.03 -8.74 -2.50
C GLN A 114 12.09 -8.85 -3.71
N PRO A 115 11.57 -7.70 -4.21
CA PRO A 115 10.45 -7.72 -5.13
C PRO A 115 10.88 -8.21 -6.51
N GLU A 116 10.00 -8.98 -7.16
CA GLU A 116 10.19 -9.40 -8.56
C GLU A 116 10.16 -8.19 -9.51
N LEU A 117 9.35 -7.18 -9.19
CA LEU A 117 9.22 -5.94 -9.94
C LEU A 117 10.05 -4.82 -9.29
N THR A 118 10.62 -3.95 -10.11
CA THR A 118 11.36 -2.79 -9.60
C THR A 118 10.40 -1.78 -8.97
N PRO A 119 10.67 -1.31 -7.73
CA PRO A 119 9.87 -0.27 -7.10
C PRO A 119 9.78 0.98 -7.99
N LYS A 120 8.58 1.47 -8.23
CA LYS A 120 8.37 2.67 -9.03
C LYS A 120 8.33 3.89 -8.13
N GLN A 121 9.19 4.88 -8.40
CA GLN A 121 9.22 6.15 -7.66
C GLN A 121 8.74 7.28 -8.57
N THR A 122 7.80 8.08 -8.09
CA THR A 122 7.29 9.27 -8.78
C THR A 122 7.56 10.50 -7.93
N ILE A 123 8.39 11.41 -8.43
CA ILE A 123 8.67 12.69 -7.79
C ILE A 123 7.72 13.76 -8.31
N SER A 124 7.06 14.46 -7.39
CA SER A 124 6.23 15.62 -7.70
C SER A 124 6.58 16.80 -6.79
N ARG A 125 6.28 18.01 -7.25
CA ARG A 125 6.37 19.23 -6.44
C ARG A 125 5.25 20.18 -6.85
N VAL A 126 4.88 21.08 -5.95
CA VAL A 126 3.97 22.18 -6.28
C VAL A 126 4.77 23.26 -7.02
N TYR A 127 4.32 23.65 -8.20
CA TYR A 127 4.97 24.70 -8.98
C TYR A 127 4.80 26.06 -8.30
N GLY A 128 5.89 26.82 -8.17
CA GLY A 128 5.89 28.17 -7.59
C GLY A 128 5.79 28.20 -6.07
N GLN A 129 5.91 27.06 -5.37
CA GLN A 129 5.96 27.01 -3.91
C GLN A 129 7.42 27.00 -3.43
N GLU A 130 7.73 27.91 -2.50
CA GLU A 130 9.01 27.96 -1.78
C GLU A 130 8.80 27.69 -0.28
N PRO A 131 9.68 26.92 0.39
CA PRO A 131 10.80 26.20 -0.22
C PRO A 131 10.33 25.06 -1.13
N ILE A 132 11.15 24.68 -2.12
CA ILE A 132 10.89 23.51 -2.97
C ILE A 132 10.89 22.26 -2.09
N VAL A 133 9.72 21.64 -1.95
CA VAL A 133 9.57 20.34 -1.28
C VAL A 133 9.10 19.31 -2.29
N HIS A 134 9.88 18.24 -2.44
CA HIS A 134 9.52 17.13 -3.30
C HIS A 134 8.70 16.10 -2.53
N THR A 135 7.61 15.65 -3.13
CA THR A 135 6.86 14.48 -2.68
C THR A 135 7.35 13.29 -3.49
N ASN A 136 7.84 12.26 -2.80
CA ASN A 136 8.12 10.97 -3.41
C ASN A 136 6.95 10.01 -3.14
N ARG A 137 6.38 9.48 -4.22
CA ARG A 137 5.39 8.40 -4.19
C ARG A 137 6.04 7.13 -4.72
N ILE A 138 6.19 6.16 -3.83
CA ILE A 138 6.77 4.85 -4.10
C ILE A 138 5.62 3.87 -4.29
N GLU A 139 5.67 3.03 -5.33
CA GLU A 139 4.71 1.98 -5.62
C GLU A 139 5.45 0.62 -5.66
N LEU A 140 4.93 -0.34 -4.90
CA LEU A 140 5.30 -1.75 -4.98
C LEU A 140 4.13 -2.53 -5.57
N ASP A 141 4.36 -3.10 -6.75
CA ASP A 141 3.42 -3.93 -7.48
C ASP A 141 3.80 -5.41 -7.36
N PHE A 142 2.80 -6.28 -7.42
CA PHE A 142 2.98 -7.73 -7.39
C PHE A 142 2.50 -8.34 -8.71
N ASN A 143 3.25 -9.31 -9.24
CA ASN A 143 2.94 -9.99 -10.51
C ASN A 143 1.74 -10.95 -10.43
N ARG A 144 1.34 -11.32 -9.21
CA ARG A 144 0.27 -12.30 -8.97
C ARG A 144 -0.85 -11.64 -8.21
N GLN A 145 -2.07 -12.02 -8.57
CA GLN A 145 -3.23 -11.74 -7.74
C GLN A 145 -3.16 -12.58 -6.45
N ILE A 146 -3.84 -12.09 -5.42
CA ILE A 146 -4.03 -12.80 -4.15
C ILE A 146 -5.49 -13.22 -4.00
N ASN A 147 -5.71 -14.35 -3.35
CA ASN A 147 -7.01 -14.88 -2.98
C ASN A 147 -6.97 -15.31 -1.51
N GLU A 148 -7.99 -16.07 -1.07
CA GLU A 148 -8.13 -16.47 0.33
C GLU A 148 -7.02 -17.40 0.83
N GLU A 149 -6.36 -18.13 -0.07
CA GLU A 149 -5.27 -19.04 0.28
C GLU A 149 -4.06 -18.29 0.86
N GLN A 150 -3.89 -17.00 0.53
CA GLN A 150 -2.81 -16.16 1.05
C GLN A 150 -3.23 -15.31 2.27
N MET A 151 -4.40 -15.54 2.86
CA MET A 151 -4.85 -14.76 4.03
C MET A 151 -3.92 -14.92 5.24
N GLU A 152 -3.28 -16.09 5.37
CA GLU A 152 -2.31 -16.35 6.44
C GLU A 152 -1.02 -15.51 6.35
N ASP A 153 -0.72 -14.96 5.16
CA ASP A 153 0.45 -14.11 4.92
C ASP A 153 0.20 -12.63 5.26
N ILE A 154 -1.05 -12.23 5.50
CA ILE A 154 -1.43 -10.82 5.74
C ILE A 154 -0.67 -10.22 6.95
N PRO A 155 -0.54 -10.90 8.11
CA PRO A 155 0.22 -10.37 9.24
C PRO A 155 1.72 -10.18 8.93
N GLU A 156 2.31 -11.07 8.13
CA GLU A 156 3.69 -10.95 7.65
C GLU A 156 3.86 -9.70 6.77
N LEU A 157 2.94 -9.53 5.83
CA LEU A 157 2.91 -8.37 4.94
C LEU A 157 2.78 -7.06 5.73
N ALA A 158 1.87 -7.00 6.70
CA ALA A 158 1.69 -5.83 7.56
C ALA A 158 2.98 -5.51 8.34
N ARG A 159 3.70 -6.54 8.82
CA ARG A 159 4.99 -6.35 9.51
C ARG A 159 6.07 -5.80 8.58
N HIS A 160 6.15 -6.27 7.33
CA HIS A 160 7.05 -5.69 6.33
C HIS A 160 6.69 -4.25 5.99
N MET A 161 5.41 -3.89 5.95
CA MET A 161 4.97 -2.49 5.78
C MET A 161 5.43 -1.61 6.97
N LEU A 162 5.31 -2.10 8.20
CA LEU A 162 5.81 -1.41 9.40
C LEU A 162 7.33 -1.23 9.36
N GLN A 163 8.07 -2.27 8.96
CA GLN A 163 9.52 -2.18 8.78
C GLN A 163 9.88 -1.14 7.71
N THR A 164 9.14 -1.12 6.61
CA THR A 164 9.33 -0.16 5.51
C THR A 164 9.06 1.27 5.99
N LEU A 165 7.97 1.52 6.73
CA LEU A 165 7.70 2.83 7.33
C LEU A 165 8.85 3.30 8.24
N LYS A 166 9.40 2.41 9.07
CA LYS A 166 10.53 2.73 9.97
C LYS A 166 11.79 3.08 9.18
N GLU A 167 12.09 2.32 8.13
CA GLU A 167 13.26 2.55 7.28
C GLU A 167 13.13 3.85 6.48
N LEU A 168 11.99 4.05 5.80
CA LEU A 168 11.74 5.23 4.97
C LEU A 168 11.79 6.54 5.74
N ARG A 169 11.47 6.50 7.04
CA ARG A 169 11.56 7.66 7.93
C ARG A 169 12.97 8.25 7.99
N THR A 170 14.00 7.42 7.87
CA THR A 170 15.40 7.87 7.92
C THR A 170 15.71 8.84 6.78
N PHE A 171 15.08 8.66 5.61
CA PHE A 171 15.20 9.56 4.47
C PHE A 171 14.31 10.80 4.61
N ALA A 172 13.09 10.66 5.16
CA ALA A 172 12.22 11.81 5.45
C ALA A 172 12.81 12.77 6.50
N ALA A 173 13.75 12.28 7.33
CA ALA A 173 14.48 13.12 8.27
C ALA A 173 15.47 14.09 7.59
N TRP A 174 15.99 13.75 6.40
CA TRP A 174 16.93 14.62 5.67
C TRP A 174 16.26 15.93 5.26
N ALA A 175 14.98 15.87 4.89
CA ALA A 175 14.19 17.05 4.54
C ALA A 175 13.95 18.01 5.72
N ARG A 176 14.26 17.60 6.97
CA ARG A 176 14.07 18.40 8.18
C ARG A 176 15.37 18.98 8.74
N MET A 177 16.52 18.72 8.12
CA MET A 177 17.77 19.35 8.52
C MET A 177 17.85 20.78 7.93
N PRO A 178 17.93 21.84 8.76
CA PRO A 178 18.19 23.17 8.24
C PRO A 178 19.62 23.29 7.72
N GLU A 179 19.81 24.03 6.62
CA GLU A 179 21.10 24.54 6.16
C GLU A 179 21.76 25.45 7.21
#